data_AF-A0A538IVR6-F1
#
_entry.id   AF-A0A538IVR6-F1
#
_cell.length_a   1.000
_cell.length_b   1.000
_cell.length_c   1.000
_cell.angle_alpha   90.00
_cell.angle_beta   90.00
_cell.angle_gamma   90.00
#
_symmetry.space_group_name_H-M   'P 1'
#
loop_
_entity.id
_entity.type
_entity.pdbx_description
1 polymer ?
#
loop_
_entity_poly.entity_id
_entity_poly.type
_entity_poly.pdbx_seq_one_letter_code
_entity_poly.pdbx_strand_id
1 'polypeptide(L)'
;MAAPTALASERLDVNASGVRLAGNGGTALVTYRARGRLVHALVWGAVDARPPSRTDPQVRFRLDWSGGWKTRHRLVWKTFRNRCARYDGPALAYLVTACKAPDGSYWAVQAWQPYLPHRGYPPYEPRQTQWEFHISHWNGPPAILEVHTDWAFKGQAHDLFGRLTYHGQPVYGFKAGRDGAPGDKYGRSLYIDTYDSAYGPGWKRETSIMFRTGSGAFCYSFWPTHDNTLPGYPNNPRPAGNGTRYRISVEGPGVTPDLVWEGPGLHDFNPASQADVAYERDMDSLFMQFLANDKFCPTQR
;
A
#
# COMPACT_ATOMS: atom_id res chain seq x y z
N MET A 1 20.12 -18.03 -2.53
CA MET A 1 19.88 -16.62 -2.16
C MET A 1 18.64 -16.13 -2.91
N ALA A 2 17.54 -15.90 -2.21
CA ALA A 2 16.37 -15.27 -2.81
C ALA A 2 16.70 -13.79 -3.05
N ALA A 3 16.48 -13.30 -4.27
CA ALA A 3 16.54 -11.87 -4.54
C ALA A 3 15.52 -11.17 -3.62
N PRO A 4 15.87 -10.05 -2.97
CA PRO A 4 14.89 -9.30 -2.20
C PRO A 4 13.74 -8.90 -3.12
N THR A 5 12.52 -9.20 -2.71
CA THR A 5 11.31 -8.68 -3.33
C THR A 5 11.44 -7.16 -3.43
N ALA A 6 11.02 -6.63 -4.57
CA ALA A 6 11.13 -5.21 -4.87
C ALA A 6 10.11 -4.45 -4.01
N LEU A 7 10.50 -4.06 -2.79
CA LEU A 7 9.70 -3.15 -1.97
C LEU A 7 9.56 -1.81 -2.69
N ALA A 8 8.41 -1.21 -2.48
CA ALA A 8 7.83 -0.10 -3.19
C ALA A 8 7.09 0.73 -2.12
N SER A 9 7.31 2.05 -2.08
CA SER A 9 7.62 2.79 -0.85
C SER A 9 8.79 2.16 -0.08
N GLU A 10 9.84 2.94 0.21
CA GLU A 10 11.09 2.33 0.69
C GLU A 10 11.05 2.07 2.18
N ARG A 11 10.80 0.80 2.52
CA ARG A 11 10.96 0.29 3.87
C ARG A 11 12.38 0.51 4.39
N LEU A 12 12.49 1.30 5.44
CA LEU A 12 13.74 1.53 6.18
C LEU A 12 14.04 0.39 7.16
N ASP A 13 13.08 0.06 8.02
CA ASP A 13 13.24 -0.95 9.07
C ASP A 13 11.87 -1.46 9.56
N VAL A 14 11.89 -2.30 10.58
CA VAL A 14 10.70 -2.79 11.27
C VAL A 14 10.77 -2.53 12.77
N ASN A 15 9.61 -2.32 13.40
CA ASN A 15 9.45 -2.11 14.84
C ASN A 15 10.39 -1.02 15.41
N ALA A 16 10.61 0.04 14.63
CA ALA A 16 11.41 1.18 15.03
C ALA A 16 10.70 2.04 16.08
N SER A 17 11.48 2.72 16.92
CA SER A 17 10.97 3.66 17.92
C SER A 17 11.82 4.92 18.00
N GLY A 18 11.26 5.99 18.56
CA GLY A 18 11.96 7.27 18.69
C GLY A 18 12.35 7.87 17.33
N VAL A 19 11.52 7.65 16.31
CA VAL A 19 11.78 8.09 14.93
C VAL A 19 11.82 9.61 14.87
N ARG A 20 12.88 10.15 14.27
CA ARG A 20 13.08 11.57 14.01
C ARG A 20 13.51 11.76 12.56
N LEU A 21 12.91 12.74 11.90
CA LEU A 21 13.21 13.14 10.54
C LEU A 21 13.83 14.53 10.53
N ALA A 22 14.97 14.66 9.85
CA ALA A 22 15.57 15.94 9.51
C ALA A 22 15.77 16.00 8.00
N GLY A 23 15.21 17.01 7.34
CA GLY A 23 15.32 17.21 5.90
C GLY A 23 16.17 18.42 5.54
N ASN A 24 16.88 18.34 4.41
CA ASN A 24 17.59 19.46 3.81
C ASN A 24 17.61 19.30 2.29
N GLY A 25 16.58 19.83 1.64
CA GLY A 25 16.29 19.61 0.21
C GLY A 25 16.09 18.12 -0.08
N GLY A 26 16.66 17.64 -1.18
CA GLY A 26 16.64 16.23 -1.58
C GLY A 26 17.48 15.26 -0.74
N THR A 27 17.84 15.60 0.50
CA THR A 27 18.48 14.67 1.46
C THR A 27 17.78 14.72 2.81
N ALA A 28 17.52 13.55 3.38
CA ALA A 28 17.01 13.40 4.74
C ALA A 28 17.96 12.57 5.61
N LEU A 29 17.97 12.88 6.90
CA LEU A 29 18.52 12.04 7.96
C LEU A 29 17.35 11.52 8.79
N VAL A 30 17.17 10.19 8.80
CA VAL A 30 16.22 9.52 9.69
C VAL A 30 16.99 8.87 10.83
N THR A 31 16.66 9.28 12.06
CA THR A 31 17.24 8.70 13.27
C THR A 31 16.17 7.92 14.01
N TYR A 32 16.46 6.68 14.38
CA TYR A 32 15.51 5.82 15.08
C TYR A 32 16.24 4.71 15.83
N ARG A 33 15.53 4.02 16.73
CA ARG A 33 16.01 2.79 17.38
C ARG A 33 15.32 1.58 16.79
N ALA A 34 16.08 0.57 16.42
CA ALA A 34 15.55 -0.74 16.02
C ALA A 34 16.53 -1.84 16.44
N ARG A 35 16.01 -3.01 16.84
CA ARG A 35 16.83 -4.18 17.22
C ARG A 35 17.93 -3.83 18.25
N GLY A 36 17.61 -3.00 19.23
CA GLY A 36 18.52 -2.55 20.28
C GLY A 36 19.58 -1.53 19.86
N ARG A 37 19.58 -1.05 18.60
CA ARG A 37 20.60 -0.14 18.06
C ARG A 37 19.99 1.20 17.68
N LEU A 38 20.75 2.28 17.91
CA LEU A 38 20.45 3.60 17.35
C LEU A 38 20.97 3.63 15.91
N VAL A 39 20.09 3.96 14.97
CA VAL A 39 20.38 4.04 13.54
C VAL A 39 20.31 5.49 13.09
N HIS A 40 21.26 5.89 12.25
CA HIS A 40 21.29 7.16 11.54
C HIS A 40 21.32 6.89 10.04
N ALA A 41 20.14 6.89 9.42
CA ALA A 41 19.98 6.61 8.01
C ALA A 41 20.01 7.91 7.20
N LEU A 42 21.02 8.08 6.36
CA LEU A 42 21.01 9.15 5.35
C LEU A 42 20.28 8.64 4.11
N VAL A 43 19.31 9.40 3.61
CA VAL A 43 18.42 9.04 2.50
C VAL A 43 18.40 10.16 1.46
N TRP A 44 18.61 9.86 0.18
CA TRP A 44 18.61 10.88 -0.90
C TRP A 44 18.42 10.26 -2.30
N GLY A 45 18.30 11.12 -3.31
CA GLY A 45 18.47 10.75 -4.71
C GLY A 45 17.23 10.22 -5.42
N ALA A 46 16.06 10.26 -4.77
CA ALA A 46 14.77 10.03 -5.42
C ALA A 46 13.73 11.01 -4.89
N VAL A 47 12.75 11.31 -5.74
CA VAL A 47 11.56 12.08 -5.46
C VAL A 47 10.46 11.57 -6.38
N ASP A 48 9.21 11.58 -5.92
CA ASP A 48 8.02 11.25 -6.69
C ASP A 48 8.00 9.80 -7.21
N ALA A 49 7.27 9.57 -8.30
CA ALA A 49 7.23 8.33 -9.05
C ALA A 49 7.26 8.60 -10.55
N ARG A 50 7.87 7.70 -11.30
CA ARG A 50 7.75 7.66 -12.76
C ARG A 50 6.49 6.91 -13.17
N PRO A 51 5.84 7.32 -14.28
CA PRO A 51 4.81 6.51 -14.92
C PRO A 51 5.34 5.10 -15.27
N PRO A 52 4.46 4.07 -15.31
CA PRO A 52 4.88 2.72 -15.68
C PRO A 52 5.63 2.67 -17.01
N SER A 53 6.85 2.13 -17.00
CA SER A 53 7.69 1.94 -18.19
C SER A 53 8.36 0.57 -18.15
N ARG A 54 8.46 -0.07 -19.32
CA ARG A 54 9.21 -1.34 -19.47
C ARG A 54 10.70 -1.12 -19.70
N THR A 55 11.08 0.09 -20.09
CA THR A 55 12.46 0.45 -20.48
C THR A 55 13.15 1.27 -19.40
N ASP A 56 12.40 2.14 -18.73
CA ASP A 56 12.95 3.03 -17.70
C ASP A 56 12.77 2.39 -16.32
N PRO A 57 13.78 2.42 -15.45
CA PRO A 57 13.61 1.98 -14.08
C PRO A 57 12.78 3.01 -13.29
N GLN A 58 12.02 2.51 -12.32
CA GLN A 58 11.38 3.36 -11.31
C GLN A 58 12.44 4.07 -10.43
N VAL A 59 12.10 5.23 -9.88
CA VAL A 59 12.96 5.95 -8.93
C VAL A 59 13.16 5.16 -7.63
N ARG A 60 14.32 5.35 -6.98
CA ARG A 60 14.69 4.69 -5.72
C ARG A 60 15.66 5.55 -4.91
N PHE A 61 15.57 5.49 -3.60
CA PHE A 61 16.54 6.17 -2.76
C PHE A 61 17.90 5.49 -2.78
N ARG A 62 18.89 6.29 -2.41
CA ARG A 62 20.18 5.84 -1.93
C ARG A 62 20.16 5.94 -0.41
N LEU A 63 20.55 4.86 0.25
CA LEU A 63 20.55 4.72 1.69
C LEU A 63 21.97 4.51 2.22
N ASP A 64 22.33 5.27 3.26
CA ASP A 64 23.55 5.07 4.03
C ASP A 64 23.22 4.96 5.52
N TRP A 65 23.23 3.71 6.00
CA TRP A 65 22.98 3.34 7.40
C TRP A 65 24.10 3.72 8.37
N SER A 66 25.25 4.17 7.86
CA SER A 66 26.38 4.62 8.68
C SER A 66 26.31 6.11 9.05
N GLY A 67 25.22 6.79 8.67
CA GLY A 67 25.04 8.22 8.87
C GLY A 67 26.03 9.08 8.07
N GLY A 68 26.47 8.58 6.91
CA GLY A 68 27.33 9.28 5.95
C GLY A 68 28.78 8.78 5.88
N TRP A 69 29.23 7.91 6.77
CA TRP A 69 30.61 7.41 6.73
C TRP A 69 30.93 6.65 5.43
N LYS A 70 30.05 5.74 5.03
CA LYS A 70 30.23 4.90 3.84
C LYS A 70 30.21 5.71 2.55
N THR A 71 29.34 6.73 2.46
CA THR A 71 29.11 7.45 1.20
C THR A 71 29.77 8.82 1.12
N ARG A 72 30.13 9.43 2.25
CA ARG A 72 30.72 10.77 2.33
C ARG A 72 32.06 10.77 3.07
N HIS A 73 32.55 9.62 3.53
CA HIS A 73 33.81 9.46 4.30
C HIS A 73 33.87 10.34 5.56
N ARG A 74 32.70 10.69 6.12
CA ARG A 74 32.56 11.47 7.37
C ARG A 74 31.23 11.20 8.04
N LEU A 75 31.16 11.39 9.36
CA LEU A 75 29.93 11.23 10.14
C LEU A 75 28.97 12.42 9.93
N VAL A 76 28.33 12.48 8.76
CA VAL A 76 27.39 13.55 8.38
C VAL A 76 26.29 13.73 9.42
N TRP A 77 25.80 12.63 10.01
CA TRP A 77 24.73 12.68 11.00
C TRP A 77 25.02 13.58 12.21
N LYS A 78 26.30 13.77 12.57
CA LYS A 78 26.70 14.63 13.70
C LYS A 78 26.50 16.13 13.43
N THR A 79 26.54 16.52 12.15
CA THR A 79 26.50 17.93 11.72
C THR A 79 25.36 18.22 10.77
N PHE A 80 24.49 17.22 10.51
CA PHE A 80 23.36 17.37 9.62
C PHE A 80 22.37 18.39 10.18
N ARG A 81 22.19 19.49 9.45
CA ARG A 81 21.26 20.54 9.85
C ARG A 81 19.88 20.24 9.29
N ASN A 82 18.90 20.13 10.18
CA ASN A 82 17.51 20.12 9.78
C ASN A 82 17.13 21.52 9.25
N ARG A 83 16.76 21.62 7.98
CA ARG A 83 16.24 22.83 7.36
C ARG A 83 14.76 22.74 7.02
N CYS A 84 14.12 21.63 7.39
CA CYS A 84 12.70 21.46 7.16
C CYS A 84 11.87 22.47 7.96
N ALA A 85 10.83 22.99 7.32
CA ALA A 85 9.71 23.63 7.98
C ALA A 85 8.68 22.57 8.44
N ARG A 86 7.69 23.01 9.24
CA ARG A 86 6.55 22.18 9.61
C ARG A 86 5.85 21.69 8.34
N TYR A 87 5.45 20.42 8.33
CA TYR A 87 4.63 19.87 7.26
C TYR A 87 3.31 20.64 7.12
N ASP A 88 3.00 21.06 5.89
CA ASP A 88 1.80 21.81 5.52
C ASP A 88 1.01 21.16 4.37
N GLY A 89 1.33 19.90 4.02
CA GLY A 89 0.66 19.15 2.98
C GLY A 89 -0.63 18.45 3.44
N PRO A 90 -1.26 17.65 2.56
CA PRO A 90 -2.46 16.87 2.87
C PRO A 90 -2.27 15.91 4.04
N ALA A 91 -3.36 15.50 4.68
CA ALA A 91 -3.31 14.47 5.72
C ALA A 91 -2.67 13.18 5.17
N LEU A 92 -1.70 12.64 5.90
CA LEU A 92 -1.02 11.39 5.54
C LEU A 92 -1.55 10.26 6.42
N ALA A 93 -1.84 9.11 5.80
CA ALA A 93 -2.13 7.90 6.53
C ALA A 93 -0.91 7.45 7.34
N TYR A 94 -1.12 6.77 8.47
CA TYR A 94 -0.04 6.12 9.22
C TYR A 94 1.14 7.03 9.61
N LEU A 95 0.90 8.33 9.73
CA LEU A 95 1.95 9.32 9.90
C LEU A 95 2.72 9.12 11.21
N VAL A 96 4.04 8.98 11.10
CA VAL A 96 4.97 9.03 12.24
C VAL A 96 5.57 10.42 12.37
N THR A 97 6.11 10.95 11.27
CA THR A 97 6.67 12.30 11.20
C THR A 97 6.74 12.75 9.75
N ALA A 98 6.57 14.04 9.50
CA ALA A 98 6.72 14.63 8.17
C ALA A 98 7.23 16.06 8.27
N CYS A 99 7.81 16.55 7.18
CA CYS A 99 8.24 17.93 7.07
C CYS A 99 8.28 18.43 5.62
N LYS A 100 8.31 19.76 5.48
CA LYS A 100 8.49 20.43 4.18
C LYS A 100 9.94 20.88 4.05
N ALA A 101 10.63 20.42 3.01
CA ALA A 101 12.00 20.81 2.73
C ALA A 101 12.07 22.24 2.13
N PRO A 102 13.23 22.93 2.19
CA PRO A 102 13.38 24.29 1.67
C PRO A 102 13.12 24.46 0.17
N ASP A 103 13.28 23.40 -0.62
CA ASP A 103 12.97 23.35 -2.06
C ASP A 103 11.47 23.14 -2.34
N GLY A 104 10.64 23.07 -1.29
CA GLY A 104 9.19 22.93 -1.38
C GLY A 104 8.68 21.50 -1.42
N SER A 105 9.57 20.51 -1.51
CA SER A 105 9.21 19.09 -1.45
C SER A 105 8.86 18.66 -0.02
N TYR A 106 8.31 17.46 0.11
CA TYR A 106 7.92 16.88 1.39
C TYR A 106 8.67 15.60 1.67
N TRP A 107 9.06 15.42 2.93
CA TRP A 107 9.54 14.14 3.46
C TRP A 107 8.56 13.62 4.51
N ALA A 108 8.32 12.31 4.51
CA ALA A 108 7.52 11.66 5.55
C ALA A 108 8.08 10.30 5.92
N VAL A 109 7.77 9.89 7.14
CA VAL A 109 7.88 8.51 7.61
C VAL A 109 6.49 8.05 8.03
N GLN A 110 6.07 6.91 7.48
CA GLN A 110 4.81 6.25 7.78
C GLN A 110 5.07 4.87 8.39
N ALA A 111 4.16 4.36 9.23
CA ALA A 111 4.31 3.04 9.84
C ALA A 111 3.02 2.23 9.91
N TRP A 112 3.04 1.02 9.38
CA TRP A 112 1.89 0.12 9.30
C TRP A 112 2.29 -1.35 9.13
N GLN A 113 1.31 -2.27 9.14
CA GLN A 113 1.54 -3.72 9.11
C GLN A 113 1.09 -4.34 7.76
N PRO A 114 1.94 -4.35 6.72
CA PRO A 114 1.59 -4.98 5.45
C PRO A 114 1.50 -6.51 5.54
N TYR A 115 2.20 -7.15 6.47
CA TYR A 115 2.29 -8.62 6.53
C TYR A 115 1.26 -9.30 7.44
N LEU A 116 0.15 -8.66 7.79
CA LEU A 116 -0.91 -9.35 8.53
C LEU A 116 -1.38 -10.60 7.76
N PRO A 117 -1.69 -11.71 8.47
CA PRO A 117 -2.14 -12.94 7.82
C PRO A 117 -3.45 -12.71 7.07
N HIS A 118 -3.59 -13.32 5.90
CA HIS A 118 -4.83 -13.24 5.13
C HIS A 118 -5.98 -14.00 5.81
N ARG A 119 -7.21 -13.73 5.36
CA ARG A 119 -8.44 -14.43 5.78
C ARG A 119 -8.73 -14.38 7.27
N GLY A 120 -8.30 -13.31 7.93
CA GLY A 120 -8.51 -13.06 9.35
C GLY A 120 -7.79 -14.04 10.29
N TYR A 121 -6.77 -14.75 9.80
CA TYR A 121 -5.97 -15.62 10.66
C TYR A 121 -5.20 -14.82 11.72
N PRO A 122 -5.03 -15.36 12.94
CA PRO A 122 -4.07 -14.81 13.88
C PRO A 122 -2.64 -14.97 13.34
N PRO A 123 -1.71 -14.06 13.68
CA PRO A 123 -0.30 -14.20 13.31
C PRO A 123 0.29 -15.54 13.76
N TYR A 124 0.98 -16.22 12.84
CA TYR A 124 1.68 -17.49 13.05
C TYR A 124 3.17 -17.41 12.64
N GLU A 125 3.60 -16.31 12.02
CA GLU A 125 5.00 -16.03 11.71
C GLU A 125 5.47 -14.72 12.37
N PRO A 126 6.76 -14.62 12.76
CA PRO A 126 7.30 -13.41 13.39
C PRO A 126 7.15 -12.14 12.55
N ARG A 127 7.13 -12.24 11.21
CA ARG A 127 6.99 -11.07 10.32
C ARG A 127 5.57 -10.48 10.35
N GLN A 128 4.57 -11.28 10.66
CA GLN A 128 3.15 -10.91 10.55
C GLN A 128 2.68 -9.96 11.66
N THR A 129 3.53 -9.69 12.65
CA THR A 129 3.29 -8.70 13.71
C THR A 129 4.15 -7.45 13.56
N GLN A 130 5.02 -7.39 12.55
CA GLN A 130 5.97 -6.30 12.38
C GLN A 130 5.30 -5.05 11.80
N TRP A 131 5.60 -3.91 12.41
CA TRP A 131 5.31 -2.59 11.87
C TRP A 131 6.46 -2.17 10.98
N GLU A 132 6.20 -2.01 9.69
CA GLU A 132 7.18 -1.50 8.74
C GLU A 132 7.22 0.02 8.76
N PHE A 133 8.42 0.59 8.64
CA PHE A 133 8.64 2.03 8.57
C PHE A 133 9.05 2.40 7.16
N HIS A 134 8.21 3.17 6.48
CA HIS A 134 8.42 3.55 5.08
C HIS A 134 8.81 5.02 5.03
N ILE A 135 9.80 5.37 4.22
CA ILE A 135 10.18 6.76 3.96
C ILE A 135 9.70 7.19 2.58
N SER A 136 9.22 8.43 2.51
CA SER A 136 8.67 9.03 1.29
C SER A 136 9.27 10.41 1.05
N HIS A 137 9.44 10.76 -0.23
CA HIS A 137 9.88 12.08 -0.69
C HIS A 137 9.14 12.46 -1.96
N TRP A 138 8.35 13.52 -1.94
CA TRP A 138 7.49 13.89 -3.06
C TRP A 138 7.26 15.39 -3.17
N ASN A 139 6.73 15.80 -4.32
CA ASN A 139 6.25 17.13 -4.62
C ASN A 139 4.74 17.08 -4.94
N GLY A 140 4.04 18.15 -4.58
CA GLY A 140 2.64 18.31 -4.96
C GLY A 140 1.70 17.25 -4.35
N PRO A 141 0.57 16.98 -5.01
CA PRO A 141 -0.44 16.05 -4.50
C PRO A 141 0.05 14.59 -4.48
N PRO A 142 -0.34 13.80 -3.46
CA PRO A 142 -0.11 12.37 -3.45
C PRO A 142 -0.95 11.65 -4.52
N ALA A 143 -0.69 10.35 -4.69
CA ALA A 143 -1.50 9.50 -5.56
C ALA A 143 -2.94 9.37 -5.04
N ILE A 144 -3.85 9.10 -5.97
CA ILE A 144 -5.30 9.02 -5.73
C ILE A 144 -5.71 7.56 -5.81
N LEU A 145 -6.26 7.06 -4.70
CA LEU A 145 -6.88 5.75 -4.61
C LEU A 145 -8.40 5.93 -4.67
N GLU A 146 -9.01 5.55 -5.78
CA GLU A 146 -10.47 5.46 -5.94
C GLU A 146 -10.90 4.05 -5.58
N VAL A 147 -11.93 3.92 -4.74
CA VAL A 147 -12.47 2.63 -4.28
C VAL A 147 -13.99 2.72 -4.20
N HIS A 148 -14.63 1.66 -4.68
CA HIS A 148 -16.06 1.49 -4.70
C HIS A 148 -16.43 0.11 -4.15
N THR A 149 -17.58 0.05 -3.51
CA THR A 149 -18.22 -1.17 -3.03
C THR A 149 -19.33 -1.54 -3.97
N ASP A 150 -19.54 -2.83 -4.21
CA ASP A 150 -20.63 -3.30 -5.06
C ASP A 150 -21.00 -4.76 -4.72
N TRP A 151 -21.89 -5.34 -5.52
CA TRP A 151 -22.07 -6.77 -5.61
C TRP A 151 -21.64 -7.30 -6.98
N ALA A 152 -21.14 -8.52 -6.99
CA ALA A 152 -20.71 -9.25 -8.17
C ALA A 152 -21.49 -10.56 -8.33
N PHE A 153 -21.46 -11.10 -9.54
CA PHE A 153 -22.09 -12.37 -9.91
C PHE A 153 -23.59 -12.37 -9.68
N LYS A 154 -24.26 -11.26 -10.04
CA LYS A 154 -25.70 -11.02 -9.83
C LYS A 154 -26.07 -11.06 -8.34
N GLY A 155 -25.35 -10.29 -7.53
CA GLY A 155 -25.59 -10.24 -6.09
C GLY A 155 -25.07 -11.41 -5.25
N GLN A 156 -24.39 -12.40 -5.84
CA GLN A 156 -23.96 -13.59 -5.09
C GLN A 156 -22.75 -13.34 -4.19
N ALA A 157 -21.95 -12.32 -4.49
CA ALA A 157 -20.82 -11.91 -3.67
C ALA A 157 -20.82 -10.40 -3.51
N HIS A 158 -20.36 -9.92 -2.35
CA HIS A 158 -19.93 -8.53 -2.22
C HIS A 158 -18.62 -8.36 -2.99
N ASP A 159 -18.34 -7.17 -3.50
CA ASP A 159 -17.05 -6.88 -4.12
C ASP A 159 -16.55 -5.46 -3.84
N LEU A 160 -15.24 -5.30 -4.08
CA LEU A 160 -14.53 -4.04 -4.08
C LEU A 160 -13.81 -3.89 -5.40
N PHE A 161 -13.91 -2.70 -5.98
CA PHE A 161 -13.13 -2.33 -7.14
C PHE A 161 -12.66 -0.89 -7.06
N GLY A 162 -11.72 -0.53 -7.93
CA GLY A 162 -11.20 0.81 -7.94
C GLY A 162 -9.98 0.93 -8.82
N ARG A 163 -9.25 2.03 -8.66
CA ARG A 163 -7.99 2.26 -9.36
C ARG A 163 -7.06 3.16 -8.56
N LEU A 164 -5.76 3.01 -8.84
CA LEU A 164 -4.73 3.90 -8.33
C LEU A 164 -4.14 4.73 -9.48
N THR A 165 -4.13 6.05 -9.30
CA THR A 165 -3.52 6.98 -10.24
C THR A 165 -2.52 7.90 -9.56
N TYR A 166 -1.51 8.34 -10.30
CA TYR A 166 -0.56 9.35 -9.87
C TYR A 166 -0.28 10.29 -11.03
N HIS A 167 -0.50 11.60 -10.81
CA HIS A 167 -0.47 12.62 -11.86
C HIS A 167 -1.30 12.27 -13.10
N GLY A 168 -2.49 11.70 -12.88
CA GLY A 168 -3.41 11.29 -13.94
C GLY A 168 -2.99 10.02 -14.70
N GLN A 169 -1.87 9.38 -14.33
CA GLN A 169 -1.40 8.14 -14.93
C GLN A 169 -1.74 6.94 -14.05
N PRO A 170 -2.13 5.79 -14.64
CA PRO A 170 -2.39 4.58 -13.88
C PRO A 170 -1.11 4.04 -13.22
N VAL A 171 -1.24 3.48 -12.02
CA VAL A 171 -0.13 2.86 -11.29
C VAL A 171 -0.26 1.35 -11.37
N TYR A 172 0.71 0.68 -12.01
CA TYR A 172 0.75 -0.77 -12.11
C TYR A 172 2.16 -1.30 -12.34
N GLY A 173 2.36 -2.59 -12.06
CA GLY A 173 3.57 -3.35 -12.39
C GLY A 173 3.40 -4.20 -13.66
N PHE A 174 4.50 -4.79 -14.09
CA PHE A 174 4.60 -5.68 -15.26
C PHE A 174 4.84 -7.14 -14.88
N LYS A 175 5.21 -7.42 -13.63
CA LYS A 175 5.57 -8.75 -13.15
C LYS A 175 5.04 -8.99 -11.74
N ALA A 176 4.41 -10.14 -11.54
CA ALA A 176 4.13 -10.70 -10.22
C ALA A 176 5.25 -11.69 -9.82
N GLY A 177 5.57 -11.70 -8.53
CA GLY A 177 6.40 -12.71 -7.87
C GLY A 177 5.68 -14.04 -7.74
N ARG A 178 6.39 -15.08 -7.29
CA ARG A 178 5.81 -16.43 -7.11
C ARG A 178 4.76 -16.49 -6.01
N ASP A 179 4.86 -15.58 -5.05
CA ASP A 179 3.98 -15.38 -3.91
C ASP A 179 2.89 -14.33 -4.18
N GLY A 180 2.75 -13.86 -5.43
CA GLY A 180 1.78 -12.83 -5.81
C GLY A 180 2.19 -11.40 -5.44
N ALA A 181 3.33 -11.19 -4.76
CA ALA A 181 3.87 -9.87 -4.45
C ALA A 181 4.46 -9.19 -5.71
N PRO A 182 4.63 -7.85 -5.73
CA PRO A 182 5.30 -7.16 -6.83
C PRO A 182 6.67 -7.76 -7.18
N GLY A 183 6.81 -8.20 -8.43
CA GLY A 183 8.03 -8.78 -8.99
C GLY A 183 8.95 -7.76 -9.68
N ASP A 184 8.56 -6.49 -9.67
CA ASP A 184 9.29 -5.35 -10.21
C ASP A 184 9.10 -4.11 -9.33
N LYS A 185 9.72 -2.99 -9.71
CA LYS A 185 9.72 -1.75 -8.92
C LYS A 185 8.53 -0.83 -9.18
N TYR A 186 7.70 -1.14 -10.17
CA TYR A 186 6.49 -0.39 -10.51
C TYR A 186 5.24 -0.95 -9.83
N GLY A 187 5.16 -2.27 -9.66
CA GLY A 187 4.03 -2.92 -8.98
C GLY A 187 3.86 -2.45 -7.54
N ARG A 188 2.61 -2.39 -7.08
CA ARG A 188 2.22 -2.08 -5.70
C ARG A 188 1.24 -3.12 -5.22
N SER A 189 1.42 -3.55 -3.97
CA SER A 189 0.39 -4.30 -3.27
C SER A 189 -0.64 -3.33 -2.70
N LEU A 190 -1.91 -3.70 -2.83
CA LEU A 190 -2.99 -3.15 -2.01
C LEU A 190 -3.46 -4.21 -1.01
N TYR A 191 -3.83 -3.76 0.18
CA TYR A 191 -4.16 -4.60 1.31
C TYR A 191 -5.58 -4.29 1.74
N ILE A 192 -6.44 -5.30 1.74
CA ILE A 192 -7.86 -5.16 2.06
C ILE A 192 -8.06 -5.66 3.48
N ASP A 193 -8.45 -4.76 4.37
CA ASP A 193 -8.94 -5.10 5.70
C ASP A 193 -10.48 -4.94 5.75
N THR A 194 -11.12 -5.82 6.49
CA THR A 194 -12.57 -5.87 6.71
C THR A 194 -12.86 -5.68 8.20
N TYR A 195 -13.91 -4.95 8.54
CA TYR A 195 -14.31 -4.65 9.91
C TYR A 195 -15.60 -5.38 10.28
N ASP A 196 -15.61 -6.04 11.44
CA ASP A 196 -16.77 -6.79 11.96
C ASP A 196 -17.36 -7.73 10.90
N SER A 197 -16.52 -8.62 10.37
CA SER A 197 -16.88 -9.61 9.35
C SER A 197 -17.09 -11.00 9.97
N ALA A 198 -17.33 -12.00 9.13
CA ALA A 198 -17.34 -13.41 9.54
C ALA A 198 -16.02 -13.90 10.16
N TYR A 199 -14.93 -13.12 10.08
CA TYR A 199 -13.67 -13.40 10.78
C TYR A 199 -13.66 -12.97 12.24
N GLY A 200 -14.73 -12.34 12.71
CA GLY A 200 -14.89 -11.85 14.08
C GLY A 200 -14.76 -10.33 14.19
N PRO A 201 -14.84 -9.81 15.43
CA PRO A 201 -14.91 -8.37 15.67
C PRO A 201 -13.59 -7.65 15.36
N GLY A 202 -13.70 -6.36 15.05
CA GLY A 202 -12.61 -5.46 14.73
C GLY A 202 -12.07 -5.63 13.32
N TRP A 203 -10.94 -4.95 13.05
CA TRP A 203 -10.25 -5.03 11.78
C TRP A 203 -9.54 -6.38 11.61
N LYS A 204 -9.78 -7.03 10.46
CA LYS A 204 -9.13 -8.27 10.02
C LYS A 204 -8.62 -8.11 8.60
N ARG A 205 -7.43 -8.62 8.31
CA ARG A 205 -6.91 -8.67 6.94
C ARG A 205 -7.68 -9.73 6.15
N GLU A 206 -8.32 -9.29 5.07
CA GLU A 206 -8.93 -10.20 4.10
C GLU A 206 -7.84 -10.77 3.17
N THR A 207 -7.16 -9.90 2.44
CA THR A 207 -6.14 -10.32 1.48
C THR A 207 -5.20 -9.16 1.11
N SER A 208 -4.22 -9.46 0.27
CA SER A 208 -3.50 -8.47 -0.53
C SER A 208 -3.49 -8.88 -1.99
N ILE A 209 -3.60 -7.89 -2.89
CA ILE A 209 -3.63 -8.09 -4.34
C ILE A 209 -2.84 -6.98 -5.04
N MET A 210 -2.67 -7.10 -6.36
CA MET A 210 -1.97 -6.12 -7.18
C MET A 210 -2.92 -5.40 -8.14
N PHE A 211 -2.56 -4.17 -8.49
CA PHE A 211 -3.23 -3.45 -9.56
C PHE A 211 -3.00 -4.09 -10.94
N ARG A 212 -4.03 -4.04 -11.78
CA ARG A 212 -4.07 -4.58 -13.14
C ARG A 212 -3.12 -3.81 -14.05
N THR A 213 -2.28 -4.53 -14.79
CA THR A 213 -1.35 -3.94 -15.76
C THR A 213 -2.11 -3.20 -16.85
N GLY A 214 -1.73 -1.95 -17.12
CA GLY A 214 -2.32 -1.09 -18.15
C GLY A 214 -3.34 -0.09 -17.60
N SER A 215 -4.24 -0.52 -16.70
CA SER A 215 -5.30 0.33 -16.16
C SER A 215 -5.03 0.88 -14.77
N GLY A 216 -4.18 0.23 -13.97
CA GLY A 216 -4.04 0.55 -12.55
C GLY A 216 -5.30 0.26 -11.74
N ALA A 217 -6.25 -0.48 -12.31
CA ALA A 217 -7.48 -0.89 -11.64
C ALA A 217 -7.21 -2.04 -10.67
N PHE A 218 -8.15 -2.32 -9.77
CA PHE A 218 -8.24 -3.59 -9.04
C PHE A 218 -9.70 -4.02 -8.92
N CYS A 219 -9.90 -5.30 -8.68
CA CYS A 219 -11.20 -5.91 -8.47
C CYS A 219 -11.04 -7.08 -7.49
N TYR A 220 -12.01 -7.26 -6.60
CA TYR A 220 -11.97 -8.29 -5.59
C TYR A 220 -13.39 -8.65 -5.11
N SER A 221 -13.80 -9.89 -5.32
CA SER A 221 -15.09 -10.40 -4.80
C SER A 221 -14.86 -11.28 -3.59
N PHE A 222 -15.69 -11.10 -2.56
CA PHE A 222 -15.62 -11.86 -1.31
C PHE A 222 -16.31 -13.21 -1.47
N TRP A 223 -15.51 -14.25 -1.71
CA TRP A 223 -15.98 -15.64 -1.74
C TRP A 223 -15.46 -16.43 -0.54
N PRO A 224 -16.18 -17.47 -0.08
CA PRO A 224 -15.60 -18.48 0.77
C PRO A 224 -14.39 -19.12 0.07
N THR A 225 -13.31 -19.35 0.80
CA THR A 225 -12.06 -19.85 0.22
C THR A 225 -11.54 -21.07 0.92
N HIS A 226 -10.79 -21.87 0.17
CA HIS A 226 -10.01 -22.98 0.66
C HIS A 226 -8.56 -22.82 0.16
N ASP A 227 -7.80 -21.94 0.83
CA ASP A 227 -6.46 -21.54 0.40
C ASP A 227 -5.40 -22.54 0.90
N ASN A 228 -4.64 -23.13 -0.03
CA ASN A 228 -3.60 -24.11 0.26
C ASN A 228 -2.32 -23.53 0.86
N THR A 229 -2.20 -22.20 0.90
CA THR A 229 -1.07 -21.49 1.51
C THR A 229 -1.32 -21.14 2.98
N LEU A 230 -2.55 -21.34 3.48
CA LEU A 230 -2.94 -20.95 4.84
C LEU A 230 -2.89 -22.13 5.83
N PRO A 231 -2.69 -21.86 7.14
CA PRO A 231 -2.68 -22.90 8.16
C PRO A 231 -3.95 -23.74 8.18
N GLY A 232 -3.79 -25.05 8.33
CA GLY A 232 -4.88 -26.01 8.46
C GLY A 232 -5.34 -26.65 7.15
N TYR A 233 -4.73 -26.36 6.01
CA TYR A 233 -5.04 -27.03 4.74
C TYR A 233 -4.83 -28.56 4.82
N PRO A 234 -5.72 -29.39 4.24
CA PRO A 234 -6.91 -29.04 3.44
C PRO A 234 -8.23 -28.94 4.23
N ASN A 235 -8.17 -28.71 5.54
CA ASN A 235 -9.34 -28.60 6.40
C ASN A 235 -9.48 -27.18 6.96
N ASN A 236 -9.28 -26.18 6.10
CA ASN A 236 -9.30 -24.77 6.44
C ASN A 236 -10.31 -23.95 5.62
N PRO A 237 -11.59 -24.36 5.52
CA PRO A 237 -12.59 -23.52 4.87
C PRO A 237 -12.68 -22.17 5.61
N ARG A 238 -12.63 -21.08 4.85
CA ARG A 238 -12.84 -19.71 5.37
C ARG A 238 -14.10 -19.12 4.76
N PRO A 239 -14.97 -18.49 5.56
CA PRO A 239 -16.14 -17.80 5.02
C PRO A 239 -15.71 -16.60 4.16
N ALA A 240 -16.66 -16.08 3.38
CA ALA A 240 -16.50 -14.78 2.74
C ALA A 240 -16.21 -13.71 3.82
N GLY A 241 -15.21 -12.87 3.55
CA GLY A 241 -14.72 -11.87 4.50
C GLY A 241 -15.40 -10.50 4.38
N ASN A 242 -16.55 -10.37 3.73
CA ASN A 242 -17.26 -9.09 3.64
C ASN A 242 -17.68 -8.63 5.05
N GLY A 243 -17.66 -7.32 5.27
CA GLY A 243 -17.84 -6.72 6.59
C GLY A 243 -18.62 -5.42 6.51
N THR A 244 -18.84 -4.79 7.67
CA THR A 244 -19.62 -3.55 7.76
C THR A 244 -18.85 -2.32 7.29
N ARG A 245 -17.52 -2.40 7.27
CA ARG A 245 -16.60 -1.38 6.73
C ARG A 245 -15.37 -2.05 6.13
N TYR A 246 -14.72 -1.32 5.24
CA TYR A 246 -13.49 -1.71 4.60
C TYR A 246 -12.42 -0.66 4.79
N ARG A 247 -11.16 -1.12 4.81
CA ARG A 247 -9.96 -0.29 4.73
C ARG A 247 -9.05 -0.86 3.66
N ILE A 248 -8.64 -0.03 2.72
CA ILE A 248 -7.62 -0.38 1.72
C ILE A 248 -6.37 0.44 1.97
N SER A 249 -5.28 -0.25 2.28
CA SER A 249 -3.95 0.34 2.45
C SER A 249 -3.09 0.04 1.23
N VAL A 250 -2.33 1.02 0.74
CA VAL A 250 -1.53 0.88 -0.47
C VAL A 250 -0.16 1.47 -0.29
N GLU A 251 0.86 0.71 -0.70
CA GLU A 251 2.23 1.21 -0.84
C GLU A 251 2.29 2.30 -1.93
N GLY A 252 2.83 3.49 -1.59
CA GLY A 252 2.87 4.62 -2.50
C GLY A 252 3.68 4.36 -3.80
N PRO A 253 3.25 4.83 -4.99
CA PRO A 253 4.02 4.72 -6.23
C PRO A 253 5.41 5.37 -6.11
N GLY A 254 6.42 4.82 -6.80
CA GLY A 254 7.82 5.26 -6.64
C GLY A 254 8.24 5.36 -5.17
N VAL A 255 8.59 6.57 -4.76
CA VAL A 255 8.94 6.95 -3.37
C VAL A 255 7.93 7.94 -2.75
N THR A 256 6.67 7.92 -3.21
CA THR A 256 5.59 8.77 -2.66
C THR A 256 4.98 8.17 -1.39
N PRO A 257 4.16 8.92 -0.63
CA PRO A 257 3.48 8.43 0.56
C PRO A 257 2.58 7.21 0.32
N ASP A 258 2.48 6.37 1.35
CA ASP A 258 1.45 5.33 1.44
C ASP A 258 0.07 5.94 1.60
N LEU A 259 -0.94 5.23 1.11
CA LEU A 259 -2.33 5.70 1.06
C LEU A 259 -3.24 4.78 1.87
N VAL A 260 -4.33 5.36 2.36
CA VAL A 260 -5.44 4.62 2.94
C VAL A 260 -6.75 5.17 2.42
N TRP A 261 -7.65 4.26 2.07
CA TRP A 261 -9.07 4.53 1.91
C TRP A 261 -9.85 3.75 2.97
N GLU A 262 -10.92 4.35 3.50
CA GLU A 262 -11.91 3.66 4.32
C GLU A 262 -13.31 3.97 3.80
N GLY A 263 -14.21 2.98 3.83
CA GLY A 263 -15.60 3.15 3.42
C GLY A 263 -16.53 2.12 4.04
N PRO A 264 -17.86 2.33 3.93
CA PRO A 264 -18.85 1.39 4.41
C PRO A 264 -18.86 0.12 3.55
N GLY A 265 -19.28 -1.00 4.13
CA GLY A 265 -19.75 -2.15 3.37
C GLY A 265 -21.22 -2.01 2.98
N LEU A 266 -21.67 -2.91 2.10
CA LEU A 266 -23.07 -2.98 1.69
C LEU A 266 -23.83 -4.00 2.54
N HIS A 267 -25.16 -3.91 2.53
CA HIS A 267 -26.02 -5.02 2.92
C HIS A 267 -26.00 -6.11 1.85
N ASP A 268 -26.62 -7.27 2.12
CA ASP A 268 -26.73 -8.33 1.11
C ASP A 268 -27.67 -7.90 -0.02
N PHE A 269 -27.26 -8.16 -1.26
CA PHE A 269 -28.02 -7.75 -2.44
C PHE A 269 -29.47 -8.28 -2.40
N ASN A 270 -30.42 -7.39 -2.61
CA ASN A 270 -31.81 -7.75 -2.77
C ASN A 270 -32.28 -7.56 -4.23
N PRO A 271 -32.49 -8.65 -5.01
CA PRO A 271 -32.92 -8.52 -6.40
C PRO A 271 -34.34 -7.93 -6.57
N ALA A 272 -35.15 -7.89 -5.50
CA ALA A 272 -36.44 -7.22 -5.52
C ALA A 272 -36.34 -5.72 -5.18
N SER A 273 -35.19 -5.24 -4.71
CA SER A 273 -34.93 -3.82 -4.44
C SER A 273 -34.54 -3.13 -5.74
N GLN A 274 -35.38 -2.21 -6.21
CA GLN A 274 -35.05 -1.38 -7.38
C GLN A 274 -33.81 -0.50 -7.13
N ALA A 275 -33.55 -0.12 -5.88
CA ALA A 275 -32.37 0.66 -5.52
C ALA A 275 -31.09 -0.17 -5.65
N ASP A 276 -31.10 -1.42 -5.19
CA ASP A 276 -29.93 -2.31 -5.27
C ASP A 276 -29.61 -2.63 -6.72
N VAL A 277 -30.62 -2.97 -7.53
CA VAL A 277 -30.46 -3.25 -8.96
C VAL A 277 -29.94 -2.03 -9.73
N ALA A 278 -30.42 -0.83 -9.40
CA ALA A 278 -29.92 0.39 -10.02
C ALA A 278 -28.47 0.68 -9.61
N TYR A 279 -28.15 0.49 -8.34
CA TYR A 279 -26.80 0.68 -7.82
C TYR A 279 -25.79 -0.29 -8.45
N GLU A 280 -26.10 -1.59 -8.51
CA GLU A 280 -25.26 -2.62 -9.12
C GLU A 280 -24.98 -2.27 -10.59
N ARG A 281 -26.01 -1.88 -11.36
CA ARG A 281 -25.85 -1.46 -12.76
C ARG A 281 -24.95 -0.22 -12.92
N ASP A 282 -25.10 0.76 -12.04
CA ASP A 282 -24.32 2.01 -12.11
C ASP A 282 -22.86 1.75 -11.73
N MET A 283 -22.61 0.90 -10.72
CA MET A 283 -21.28 0.48 -10.31
C MET A 283 -20.61 -0.46 -11.33
N ASP A 284 -21.33 -1.37 -11.97
CA ASP A 284 -20.86 -2.15 -13.12
C ASP A 284 -20.40 -1.24 -14.27
N SER A 285 -21.19 -0.20 -14.55
CA SER A 285 -20.86 0.77 -15.59
C SER A 285 -19.59 1.56 -15.27
N LEU A 286 -19.44 1.98 -14.01
CA LEU A 286 -18.23 2.67 -13.54
C LEU A 286 -17.01 1.72 -13.53
N PHE A 287 -17.20 0.49 -13.09
CA PHE A 287 -16.18 -0.54 -13.06
C PHE A 287 -15.58 -0.74 -14.45
N MET A 288 -16.41 -0.93 -15.47
CA MET A 288 -15.96 -1.12 -16.85
C MET A 288 -15.18 0.08 -17.41
N GLN A 289 -15.45 1.31 -16.94
CA GLN A 289 -14.68 2.50 -17.34
C GLN A 289 -13.24 2.48 -16.80
N PHE A 290 -12.97 1.77 -15.70
CA PHE A 290 -11.63 1.68 -15.13
C PHE A 290 -10.74 0.65 -15.82
N LEU A 291 -11.31 -0.37 -16.47
CA LEU A 291 -10.55 -1.57 -16.81
C LEU A 291 -9.66 -1.45 -18.04
N ALA A 292 -9.82 -0.41 -18.87
CA ALA A 292 -9.12 -0.27 -20.14
C ALA A 292 -9.13 -1.60 -20.95
N ASN A 293 -7.97 -2.23 -21.16
CA ASN A 293 -7.83 -3.51 -21.88
C ASN A 293 -7.68 -4.73 -20.96
N ASP A 294 -8.04 -4.62 -19.67
CA ASP A 294 -7.95 -5.73 -18.73
C ASP A 294 -8.88 -6.88 -19.12
N LYS A 295 -8.39 -8.12 -18.98
CA LYS A 295 -9.12 -9.34 -19.36
C LYS A 295 -9.63 -10.16 -18.18
N PHE A 296 -9.25 -9.82 -16.95
CA PHE A 296 -9.55 -10.62 -15.76
C PHE A 296 -10.70 -10.03 -14.96
N CYS A 297 -10.61 -8.75 -14.62
CA CYS A 297 -11.63 -8.06 -13.85
C CYS A 297 -13.02 -8.09 -14.52
N PRO A 298 -13.17 -8.07 -15.86
CA PRO A 298 -14.48 -8.28 -16.48
C PRO A 298 -15.08 -9.66 -16.20
N THR A 299 -14.28 -10.66 -15.81
CA THR A 299 -14.77 -12.00 -15.43
C THR A 299 -15.14 -12.11 -13.95
N GLN A 300 -14.97 -11.03 -13.18
CA GLN A 300 -15.29 -10.96 -11.75
C GLN A 300 -16.60 -10.21 -11.50
N ARG A 301 -17.54 -10.32 -12.45
CA ARG A 301 -18.86 -9.67 -12.45
C ARG A 301 -19.94 -10.67 -12.76
#